data_AF-A0A0T1T743-F1
#
_entry.id   AF-A0A0T1T743-F1
#
_cell.length_a   1.000
_cell.length_b   1.000
_cell.length_c   1.000
_cell.angle_alpha   90.00
_cell.angle_beta   90.00
_cell.angle_gamma   90.00
#
_symmetry.space_group_name_H-M   'P 1'
#
loop_
_entity.id
_entity.type
_entity.pdbx_description
1 polymer ?
#
loop_
_entity_poly.entity_id
_entity_poly.type
_entity_poly.pdbx_seq_one_letter_code
_entity_poly.pdbx_strand_id
1 'polypeptide(L)'
;MSNFLDWRNRMIHAVWRQEESLSEEVLAWMSKTYDEFGEISEVEFLELWTMRTFSMARSAFEVIQESVLDETGKSVAGEEFCYVNYLRDPEFGPVGVVRFKSVEVSTPDWAEVLGVVTEGVQEFVMDYYVMVWPVCGLHAFGLHVDYFRETAVWKCNGGLAGGHVIRAIDPSIPAPQPRLSHG
;
A
#
# COMPACT_ATOMS: atom_id res chain seq x y z
N MET A 1 15.05 26.63 19.63
CA MET A 1 15.44 25.87 18.43
C MET A 1 14.69 24.56 18.53
N SER A 2 13.72 24.31 17.64
CA SER A 2 13.08 23.00 17.59
C SER A 2 14.14 22.01 17.08
N ASN A 3 14.19 20.83 17.66
CA ASN A 3 15.07 19.77 17.18
C ASN A 3 14.26 18.87 16.22
N PHE A 4 14.93 17.99 15.48
CA PHE A 4 14.27 17.06 14.56
C PHE A 4 13.08 16.32 15.18
N LEU A 5 13.18 15.93 16.47
CA LEU A 5 12.11 15.21 17.16
C LEU A 5 10.85 16.08 17.33
N ASP A 6 11.01 17.35 17.69
CA ASP A 6 9.89 18.30 17.82
C ASP A 6 9.24 18.60 16.47
N TRP A 7 10.04 18.79 15.42
CA TRP A 7 9.53 18.96 14.06
C TRP A 7 8.77 17.72 13.60
N ARG A 8 9.38 16.53 13.73
CA ARG A 8 8.79 15.25 13.32
C ARG A 8 7.45 15.01 13.99
N ASN A 9 7.35 15.19 15.31
CA ASN A 9 6.11 14.96 16.04
C ASN A 9 4.97 15.90 15.58
N ARG A 10 5.28 17.18 15.30
CA ARG A 10 4.29 18.11 14.73
C ARG A 10 3.81 17.67 13.36
N MET A 11 4.74 17.28 12.48
CA MET A 11 4.42 16.83 11.13
C MET A 11 3.56 15.55 11.15
N ILE A 12 3.91 14.57 12.00
CA ILE A 12 3.11 13.35 12.19
C ILE A 12 1.68 13.72 12.60
N HIS A 13 1.50 14.59 13.60
CA HIS A 13 0.14 15.02 14.00
C HIS A 13 -0.64 15.73 12.88
N ALA A 14 0.04 16.37 11.93
CA ALA A 14 -0.60 17.03 10.81
C ALA A 14 -1.14 16.03 9.75
N VAL A 15 -0.50 14.87 9.59
CA VAL A 15 -0.77 13.93 8.48
C VAL A 15 -1.21 12.53 8.92
N TRP A 16 -1.03 12.18 10.19
CA TRP A 16 -1.22 10.84 10.72
C TRP A 16 -1.83 10.92 12.12
N ARG A 17 -3.12 10.61 12.20
CA ARG A 17 -3.89 10.63 13.47
C ARG A 17 -4.10 9.25 14.08
N GLN A 18 -3.69 8.17 13.40
CA GLN A 18 -3.82 6.85 13.96
C GLN A 18 -2.79 6.67 15.09
N GLU A 19 -3.17 6.02 16.19
CA GLU A 19 -2.26 5.64 17.29
C GLU A 19 -1.23 4.56 16.87
N GLU A 20 -1.26 4.18 15.60
CA GLU A 20 -0.36 3.22 14.99
C GLU A 20 1.02 3.83 14.76
N SER A 21 2.05 3.03 15.07
CA SER A 21 3.44 3.38 14.80
C SER A 21 3.68 3.47 13.30
N LEU A 22 4.21 4.59 12.84
CA LEU A 22 4.75 4.71 11.48
C LEU A 22 5.87 3.69 11.28
N SER A 23 5.95 3.11 10.08
CA SER A 23 7.02 2.18 9.73
C SER A 23 8.39 2.85 9.70
N GLU A 24 9.44 2.03 9.82
CA GLU A 24 10.83 2.52 9.79
C GLU A 24 11.15 3.26 8.48
N GLU A 25 10.54 2.84 7.37
CA GLU A 25 10.70 3.49 6.07
C GLU A 25 10.20 4.95 6.10
N VAL A 26 9.01 5.18 6.67
CA VAL A 26 8.42 6.52 6.78
C VAL A 26 9.27 7.39 7.69
N LEU A 27 9.73 6.85 8.82
CA LEU A 27 10.60 7.58 9.75
C LEU A 27 11.95 7.94 9.10
N ALA A 28 12.54 7.04 8.32
CA ALA A 28 13.76 7.29 7.57
C ALA A 28 13.57 8.36 6.49
N TRP A 29 12.45 8.31 5.76
CA TRP A 29 12.10 9.36 4.80
C TRP A 29 11.94 10.72 5.48
N MET A 30 11.24 10.80 6.61
CA MET A 30 11.10 12.06 7.36
C MET A 30 12.46 12.61 7.81
N SER A 31 13.38 11.74 8.26
CA SER A 31 14.75 12.15 8.60
C SER A 31 15.46 12.75 7.39
N LYS A 32 15.42 12.08 6.24
CA LYS A 32 16.06 12.56 5.01
C LYS A 32 15.47 13.89 4.54
N THR A 33 14.15 14.04 4.60
CA THR A 33 13.46 15.30 4.27
C THR A 33 13.94 16.45 5.17
N TYR A 34 14.10 16.18 6.48
CA TYR A 34 14.65 17.18 7.40
C TYR A 34 16.12 17.50 7.12
N ASP A 35 16.94 16.51 6.79
CA ASP A 35 18.35 16.73 6.45
C ASP A 35 18.51 17.57 5.17
N GLU A 36 17.58 17.41 4.22
CA GLU A 36 17.60 18.11 2.92
C GLU A 36 17.05 19.55 3.02
N PHE A 37 15.93 19.75 3.70
CA PHE A 37 15.20 21.02 3.69
C PHE A 37 15.21 21.76 5.03
N GLY A 38 15.66 21.11 6.11
CA GLY A 38 15.54 21.64 7.47
C GLY A 38 14.09 21.66 7.96
N GLU A 39 13.77 22.65 8.80
CA GLU A 39 12.41 22.86 9.28
C GLU A 39 11.53 23.51 8.20
N ILE A 40 10.76 22.67 7.50
CA ILE A 40 9.68 23.14 6.60
C ILE A 40 8.35 23.31 7.35
N SER A 41 7.45 24.11 6.79
CA SER A 41 6.10 24.33 7.33
C SER A 41 5.22 23.09 7.21
N GLU A 42 4.14 23.04 7.99
CA GLU A 42 3.13 21.95 7.89
C GLU A 42 2.52 21.88 6.48
N VAL A 43 2.30 23.02 5.82
CA VAL A 43 1.73 23.07 4.46
C VAL A 43 2.68 22.46 3.44
N GLU A 44 3.95 22.83 3.47
CA GLU A 44 4.97 22.25 2.58
C GLU A 44 5.16 20.75 2.85
N PHE A 45 5.14 20.34 4.12
CA PHE A 45 5.23 18.92 4.47
C PHE A 45 4.01 18.13 3.96
N LEU A 46 2.79 18.69 4.06
CA LEU A 46 1.57 18.09 3.52
C LEU A 46 1.66 17.86 2.01
N GLU A 47 2.21 18.82 1.27
CA GLU A 47 2.43 18.70 -0.18
C GLU A 47 3.43 17.58 -0.50
N LEU A 48 4.58 17.54 0.19
CA LEU A 48 5.59 16.48 0.02
C LEU A 48 5.06 15.10 0.38
N TRP A 49 4.30 15.00 1.47
CA TRP A 49 3.63 13.78 1.89
C TRP A 49 2.67 13.28 0.82
N THR A 50 1.82 14.18 0.31
CA THR A 50 0.86 13.88 -0.75
C THR A 50 1.57 13.41 -2.02
N MET A 51 2.61 14.12 -2.45
CA MET A 51 3.42 13.74 -3.62
C MET A 51 4.07 12.36 -3.45
N ARG A 52 4.61 12.07 -2.26
CA ARG A 52 5.20 10.76 -1.96
C ARG A 52 4.15 9.66 -2.06
N THR A 53 3.00 9.81 -1.39
CA THR A 53 1.94 8.80 -1.42
C THR A 53 1.37 8.60 -2.81
N PHE A 54 1.22 9.67 -3.60
CA PHE A 54 0.83 9.58 -5.00
C PHE A 54 1.84 8.78 -5.83
N SER A 55 3.13 9.07 -5.68
CA SER A 55 4.20 8.35 -6.38
C SER A 55 4.19 6.88 -6.02
N MET A 56 4.00 6.55 -4.74
CA MET A 56 3.91 5.16 -4.28
C MET A 56 2.70 4.45 -4.87
N ALA A 57 1.51 5.04 -4.80
CA ALA A 57 0.30 4.43 -5.34
C ALA A 57 0.42 4.17 -6.85
N ARG A 58 1.07 5.08 -7.59
CA ARG A 58 1.36 4.88 -9.02
C ARG A 58 2.33 3.72 -9.24
N SER A 59 3.45 3.66 -8.52
CA SER A 59 4.41 2.57 -8.65
C SER A 59 3.80 1.22 -8.25
N ALA A 60 2.98 1.20 -7.19
CA ALA A 60 2.22 0.03 -6.80
C ALA A 60 1.28 -0.42 -7.93
N PHE A 61 0.56 0.52 -8.55
CA PHE A 61 -0.31 0.19 -9.68
C PHE A 61 0.48 -0.39 -10.86
N GLU A 62 1.63 0.19 -11.21
CA GLU A 62 2.51 -0.32 -12.28
C GLU A 62 2.92 -1.79 -12.00
N VAL A 63 3.34 -2.11 -10.78
CA VAL A 63 3.68 -3.48 -10.35
C VAL A 63 2.50 -4.46 -10.52
N ILE A 64 1.30 -4.04 -10.09
CA ILE A 64 0.12 -4.90 -10.15
C ILE A 64 -0.40 -5.04 -11.57
N GLN A 65 -0.37 -3.97 -12.36
CA GLN A 65 -0.77 -3.97 -13.76
C GLN A 65 0.08 -4.95 -14.58
N GLU A 66 1.40 -4.94 -14.39
CA GLU A 66 2.32 -5.91 -15.00
C GLU A 66 1.95 -7.34 -14.58
N SER A 67 1.69 -7.57 -13.29
CA SER A 67 1.28 -8.88 -12.78
C SER A 67 -0.05 -9.38 -13.38
N VAL A 68 -1.04 -8.51 -13.54
CA VAL A 68 -2.30 -8.86 -14.22
C VAL A 68 -2.03 -9.25 -15.67
N LEU A 69 -1.24 -8.44 -16.38
CA LEU A 69 -0.94 -8.67 -17.79
C LEU A 69 -0.22 -10.00 -18.00
N ASP A 70 0.81 -10.27 -17.19
CA ASP A 70 1.62 -11.48 -17.29
C ASP A 70 0.81 -12.75 -16.95
N GLU A 71 -0.06 -12.69 -15.95
CA GLU A 71 -0.80 -13.86 -15.48
C GLU A 71 -2.12 -14.12 -16.24
N THR A 72 -2.74 -13.08 -16.80
CA THR A 72 -4.08 -13.18 -17.40
C THR A 72 -4.13 -12.77 -18.88
N GLY A 73 -3.09 -12.11 -19.39
CA GLY A 73 -3.09 -11.49 -20.72
C GLY A 73 -4.04 -10.30 -20.84
N LYS A 74 -4.55 -9.76 -19.73
CA LYS A 74 -5.47 -8.61 -19.69
C LYS A 74 -4.73 -7.34 -19.30
N SER A 75 -5.07 -6.24 -19.95
CA SER A 75 -4.59 -4.91 -19.56
C SER A 75 -5.56 -4.26 -18.58
N VAL A 76 -5.05 -3.69 -17.50
CA VAL A 76 -5.83 -2.75 -16.68
C VAL A 76 -5.44 -1.36 -17.17
N ALA A 77 -6.36 -0.62 -17.79
CA ALA A 77 -6.06 0.73 -18.24
C ALA A 77 -6.21 1.68 -17.05
N GLY A 78 -5.27 2.60 -16.88
CA GLY A 78 -5.34 3.61 -15.81
C GLY A 78 -6.49 4.61 -15.95
N GLU A 79 -7.36 4.46 -16.96
CA GLU A 79 -8.44 5.42 -17.27
C GLU A 79 -9.61 5.34 -16.28
N GLU A 80 -9.75 4.23 -15.54
CA GLU A 80 -10.69 4.14 -14.41
C GLU A 80 -10.11 4.66 -13.07
N PHE A 81 -8.90 5.22 -13.07
CA PHE A 81 -8.34 5.91 -11.90
C PHE A 81 -9.01 7.26 -11.71
N CYS A 82 -9.91 7.33 -10.72
CA CYS A 82 -10.32 8.61 -10.17
C CYS A 82 -9.28 9.07 -9.16
N TYR A 83 -8.35 9.90 -9.59
CA TYR A 83 -7.49 10.65 -8.70
C TYR A 83 -8.36 11.54 -7.80
N VAL A 84 -8.53 11.15 -6.55
CA VAL A 84 -9.16 11.98 -5.53
C VAL A 84 -8.03 12.70 -4.81
N ASN A 85 -7.96 14.02 -5.01
CA ASN A 85 -7.03 14.90 -4.31
C ASN A 85 -7.10 14.68 -2.80
N TYR A 86 -5.97 14.93 -2.13
CA TYR A 86 -5.85 14.99 -0.68
C TYR A 86 -6.97 15.83 -0.06
N LEU A 87 -7.96 15.18 0.52
CA LEU A 87 -9.02 15.84 1.26
C LEU A 87 -8.69 15.70 2.74
N ARG A 88 -8.38 16.83 3.40
CA ARG A 88 -8.32 16.85 4.85
C ARG A 88 -9.75 16.77 5.39
N ASP A 89 -10.16 15.57 5.81
CA ASP A 89 -11.40 15.38 6.54
C ASP A 89 -11.26 16.01 7.95
N PRO A 90 -12.20 16.86 8.37
CA PRO A 90 -12.14 17.51 9.67
C PRO A 90 -12.23 16.56 10.88
N GLU A 91 -12.91 15.43 10.72
CA GLU A 91 -13.18 14.44 11.75
C GLU A 91 -12.13 13.32 11.74
N PHE A 92 -11.78 12.83 10.55
CA PHE A 92 -10.89 11.68 10.35
C PHE A 92 -9.43 12.04 10.06
N GLY A 93 -9.10 13.32 9.86
CA GLY A 93 -7.77 13.73 9.40
C GLY A 93 -7.65 13.59 7.88
N PRO A 94 -6.47 13.43 7.29
CA PRO A 94 -6.38 13.29 5.84
C PRO A 94 -7.04 11.99 5.35
N VAL A 95 -7.95 12.15 4.38
CA VAL A 95 -8.69 11.08 3.73
C VAL A 95 -8.32 11.07 2.25
N GLY A 96 -7.75 9.94 1.80
CA GLY A 96 -7.48 9.60 0.40
C GLY A 96 -6.50 10.51 -0.36
N VAL A 97 -5.37 9.95 -0.80
CA VAL A 97 -4.49 10.57 -1.82
C VAL A 97 -4.79 10.01 -3.21
N VAL A 98 -5.26 8.76 -3.27
CA VAL A 98 -5.66 8.04 -4.48
C VAL A 98 -6.88 7.18 -4.16
N ARG A 99 -7.91 7.22 -5.01
CA ARG A 99 -9.03 6.29 -4.95
C ARG A 99 -9.01 5.42 -6.21
N PHE A 100 -9.13 4.11 -6.03
CA PHE A 100 -9.34 3.19 -7.14
C PHE A 100 -10.59 2.37 -6.82
N LYS A 101 -11.61 2.40 -7.68
CA LYS A 101 -12.90 1.73 -7.38
C LYS A 101 -13.41 2.10 -5.97
N SER A 102 -13.59 1.11 -5.10
CA SER A 102 -14.08 1.26 -3.74
C SER A 102 -12.98 1.53 -2.71
N VAL A 103 -11.70 1.46 -3.10
CA VAL A 103 -10.56 1.56 -2.17
C VAL A 103 -9.93 2.95 -2.12
N GLU A 104 -9.54 3.38 -0.94
CA GLU A 104 -8.87 4.66 -0.67
C GLU A 104 -7.48 4.43 -0.07
N VAL A 105 -6.46 5.04 -0.67
CA VAL A 105 -5.09 5.03 -0.14
C VAL A 105 -4.87 6.25 0.74
N SER A 106 -4.79 6.03 2.06
CA SER A 106 -4.54 7.08 3.06
C SER A 106 -3.27 6.85 3.88
N THR A 107 -2.58 5.73 3.67
CA THR A 107 -1.37 5.33 4.38
C THR A 107 -0.07 5.81 3.72
N PRO A 108 0.97 6.16 4.50
CA PRO A 108 2.31 6.39 3.99
C PRO A 108 3.18 5.13 3.90
N ASP A 109 2.70 3.98 4.37
CA ASP A 109 3.47 2.75 4.35
C ASP A 109 3.41 2.10 2.97
N TRP A 110 4.56 1.76 2.39
CA TRP A 110 4.62 1.17 1.05
C TRP A 110 3.85 -0.15 0.96
N ALA A 111 3.99 -1.04 1.95
CA ALA A 111 3.33 -2.33 1.91
C ALA A 111 1.82 -2.16 1.97
N GLU A 112 1.32 -1.27 2.82
CA GLU A 112 -0.11 -0.97 2.88
C GLU A 112 -0.62 -0.29 1.61
N VAL A 113 0.13 0.67 1.05
CA VAL A 113 -0.22 1.28 -0.26
C VAL A 113 -0.33 0.20 -1.33
N LEU A 114 0.66 -0.69 -1.41
CA LEU A 114 0.68 -1.79 -2.36
C LEU A 114 -0.52 -2.72 -2.15
N GLY A 115 -0.82 -3.08 -0.90
CA GLY A 115 -1.95 -3.92 -0.55
C GLY A 115 -3.29 -3.32 -0.97
N VAL A 116 -3.55 -2.06 -0.59
CA VAL A 116 -4.79 -1.35 -0.95
C VAL A 116 -4.95 -1.23 -2.47
N VAL A 117 -3.90 -0.84 -3.19
CA VAL A 117 -3.95 -0.76 -4.67
C VAL A 117 -4.22 -2.14 -5.27
N THR A 118 -3.63 -3.19 -4.70
CA THR A 118 -3.82 -4.58 -5.16
C THR A 118 -5.26 -5.04 -5.00
N GLU A 119 -5.89 -4.78 -3.85
CA GLU A 119 -7.30 -5.11 -3.61
C GLU A 119 -8.20 -4.40 -4.62
N GLY A 120 -7.94 -3.12 -4.86
CA GLY A 120 -8.64 -2.34 -5.86
C GLY A 120 -8.54 -2.98 -7.25
N VAL A 121 -7.31 -3.24 -7.73
CA VAL A 121 -7.11 -3.83 -9.06
C VAL A 121 -7.75 -5.22 -9.16
N GLN A 122 -7.68 -6.03 -8.11
CA GLN A 122 -8.38 -7.32 -8.05
C GLN A 122 -9.90 -7.15 -8.20
N GLU A 123 -10.51 -6.19 -7.49
CA GLU A 123 -11.93 -5.86 -7.65
C GLU A 123 -12.26 -5.47 -9.10
N PHE A 124 -11.42 -4.64 -9.72
CA PHE A 124 -11.59 -4.28 -11.13
C PHE A 124 -11.54 -5.49 -12.07
N VAL A 125 -10.54 -6.37 -11.91
CA VAL A 125 -10.41 -7.56 -12.75
C VAL A 125 -11.63 -8.47 -12.59
N MET A 126 -12.10 -8.62 -11.35
CA MET A 126 -13.30 -9.39 -11.06
C MET A 126 -14.54 -8.82 -11.72
N ASP A 127 -14.77 -7.52 -11.63
CA ASP A 127 -15.97 -6.88 -12.17
C ASP A 127 -15.95 -6.76 -13.69
N TYR A 128 -14.83 -6.28 -14.23
CA TYR A 128 -14.73 -5.90 -15.65
C TYR A 128 -14.47 -7.12 -16.54
N TYR A 129 -13.57 -8.01 -16.11
CA TYR A 129 -13.23 -9.21 -16.87
C TYR A 129 -14.03 -10.45 -16.44
N VAL A 130 -14.87 -10.34 -15.40
CA VAL A 130 -15.67 -11.44 -14.85
C VAL A 130 -14.77 -12.64 -14.52
N MET A 131 -13.63 -12.35 -13.88
CA MET A 131 -12.53 -13.27 -13.66
C MET A 131 -12.00 -13.19 -12.24
N VAL A 132 -11.82 -14.33 -11.58
CA VAL A 132 -11.11 -14.39 -10.30
C VAL A 132 -9.62 -14.36 -10.56
N TRP A 133 -8.92 -13.38 -9.99
CA TRP A 133 -7.48 -13.25 -10.09
C TRP A 133 -6.89 -12.58 -8.84
N PRO A 134 -5.70 -13.00 -8.36
CA PRO A 134 -5.02 -14.25 -8.71
C PRO A 134 -5.67 -15.44 -8.01
N VAL A 135 -5.36 -16.66 -8.47
CA VAL A 135 -5.90 -17.90 -7.90
C VAL A 135 -4.81 -18.77 -7.27
N CYS A 136 -5.17 -19.47 -6.20
CA CYS A 136 -4.32 -20.47 -5.58
C CYS A 136 -4.20 -21.70 -6.49
N GLY A 137 -2.98 -22.08 -6.88
CA GLY A 137 -2.75 -23.30 -7.67
C GLY A 137 -3.13 -24.61 -6.97
N LEU A 138 -3.23 -24.61 -5.63
CA LEU A 138 -3.57 -25.81 -4.84
C LEU A 138 -5.08 -25.96 -4.63
N HIS A 139 -5.78 -24.86 -4.33
CA HIS A 139 -7.20 -24.90 -3.94
C HIS A 139 -8.16 -24.28 -4.98
N ALA A 140 -7.63 -23.65 -6.04
CA ALA A 140 -8.39 -22.92 -7.05
C ALA A 140 -9.28 -21.78 -6.48
N PHE A 141 -8.99 -21.30 -5.27
CA PHE A 141 -9.65 -20.16 -4.66
C PHE A 141 -8.96 -18.86 -5.04
N GLY A 142 -9.72 -17.76 -5.07
CA GLY A 142 -9.16 -16.42 -5.14
C GLY A 142 -8.20 -16.17 -3.99
N LEU A 143 -7.07 -15.52 -4.29
CA LEU A 143 -6.11 -15.08 -3.30
C LEU A 143 -6.55 -13.74 -2.71
N HIS A 144 -6.20 -13.51 -1.46
CA HIS A 144 -6.46 -12.28 -0.74
C HIS A 144 -5.15 -11.57 -0.43
N VAL A 145 -5.22 -10.25 -0.33
CA VAL A 145 -4.14 -9.46 0.25
C VAL A 145 -4.08 -9.73 1.76
N ASP A 146 -2.89 -9.92 2.28
CA ASP A 146 -2.59 -10.00 3.71
C ASP A 146 -1.18 -9.42 3.93
N TYR A 147 -0.76 -9.31 5.19
CA TYR A 147 0.54 -8.77 5.57
C TYR A 147 1.32 -9.79 6.39
N PHE A 148 2.56 -10.05 6.00
CA PHE A 148 3.48 -10.87 6.77
C PHE A 148 4.79 -10.14 6.98
N ARG A 149 5.09 -9.78 8.24
CA ARG A 149 6.28 -9.00 8.63
C ARG A 149 6.45 -7.76 7.74
N GLU A 150 5.42 -6.91 7.72
CA GLU A 150 5.42 -5.64 6.97
C GLU A 150 5.57 -5.82 5.44
N THR A 151 5.39 -7.04 4.92
CA THR A 151 5.37 -7.31 3.49
C THR A 151 3.95 -7.64 3.07
N ALA A 152 3.44 -6.95 2.05
CA ALA A 152 2.16 -7.28 1.43
C ALA A 152 2.28 -8.59 0.64
N VAL A 153 1.42 -9.56 0.92
CA VAL A 153 1.48 -10.91 0.39
C VAL A 153 0.14 -11.38 -0.18
N TRP A 154 0.22 -12.27 -1.15
CA TRP A 154 -0.93 -13.06 -1.58
C TRP A 154 -1.12 -14.26 -0.65
N LYS A 155 -2.31 -14.38 -0.05
CA LYS A 155 -2.70 -15.46 0.84
C LYS A 155 -3.89 -16.23 0.30
N CYS A 156 -3.82 -17.56 0.38
CA CYS A 156 -4.98 -18.41 0.18
C CYS A 156 -5.59 -18.74 1.54
N ASN A 157 -6.92 -18.64 1.66
CA ASN A 157 -7.64 -19.05 2.89
C ASN A 157 -8.06 -20.54 2.87
N GLY A 158 -7.68 -21.29 1.82
CA GLY A 158 -7.97 -22.71 1.69
C GLY A 158 -6.99 -23.60 2.48
N GLY A 159 -7.49 -24.76 2.92
CA GLY A 159 -6.72 -25.80 3.60
C GLY A 159 -7.06 -25.94 5.09
N LEU A 160 -6.58 -27.04 5.70
CA LEU A 160 -6.91 -27.43 7.08
C LEU A 160 -6.34 -26.49 8.15
N ALA A 161 -5.34 -25.68 7.82
CA ALA A 161 -4.66 -24.77 8.75
C ALA A 161 -5.17 -23.32 8.69
N GLY A 162 -6.30 -23.06 8.02
CA GLY A 162 -6.84 -21.70 7.89
C GLY A 162 -6.13 -20.82 6.86
N GLY A 163 -5.38 -21.43 5.93
CA GLY A 163 -4.74 -20.76 4.81
C GLY A 163 -3.22 -20.89 4.75
N HIS A 164 -2.62 -20.30 3.71
CA HIS A 164 -1.17 -20.22 3.55
C HIS A 164 -0.77 -19.00 2.70
N VAL A 165 0.40 -18.44 2.99
CA VAL A 165 1.04 -17.43 2.14
C VAL A 165 1.54 -18.10 0.86
N ILE A 166 1.24 -17.49 -0.28
CA ILE A 166 1.65 -17.97 -1.60
C ILE A 166 2.95 -17.31 -2.02
N ARG A 167 2.95 -15.97 -2.08
CA ARG A 167 4.07 -15.15 -2.54
C ARG A 167 3.91 -13.69 -2.06
N ALA A 168 4.99 -12.92 -2.12
CA ALA A 168 4.90 -11.47 -2.04
C ALA A 168 4.06 -10.92 -3.21
N ILE A 169 3.38 -9.81 -2.98
CA ILE A 169 2.63 -9.12 -4.04
C ILE A 169 3.60 -8.46 -5.02
N ASP A 170 4.61 -7.75 -4.51
CA ASP A 170 5.72 -7.25 -5.33
C ASP A 170 6.72 -8.40 -5.59
N PRO A 171 6.91 -8.83 -6.85
CA PRO A 171 7.80 -9.93 -7.18
C PRO A 171 9.29 -9.60 -6.97
N SER A 172 9.66 -8.33 -6.84
CA SER A 172 11.02 -7.91 -6.49
C SER A 172 11.36 -8.17 -5.02
N ILE A 173 10.35 -8.38 -4.17
CA ILE A 173 10.49 -8.70 -2.76
C ILE A 173 10.48 -10.23 -2.59
N PRO A 174 11.51 -10.84 -1.96
CA PRO A 174 11.51 -12.27 -1.69
C PRO A 174 10.29 -12.71 -0.88
N ALA A 175 9.60 -13.76 -1.33
CA ALA A 175 8.48 -14.31 -0.58
C ALA A 175 8.93 -14.71 0.84
N PRO A 176 8.19 -14.30 1.89
CA PRO A 176 8.53 -14.68 3.24
C PRO A 176 8.42 -16.19 3.40
N GLN A 177 9.53 -16.84 3.78
CA GLN A 177 9.52 -18.28 3.99
C GLN A 177 8.80 -18.63 5.30
N PRO A 178 7.83 -19.57 5.30
CA PRO A 178 7.32 -20.12 6.54
C PRO A 178 8.49 -20.74 7.29
N ARG A 179 8.63 -20.45 8.60
CA ARG A 179 9.60 -21.20 9.42
C ARG A 179 9.20 -22.67 9.33
N LEU A 180 10.07 -23.49 8.73
CA LEU A 180 10.00 -24.93 8.91
C LEU A 180 10.15 -25.17 10.41
N SER A 181 9.07 -25.52 11.09
CA SER A 181 9.17 -26.12 12.42
C SER A 181 9.88 -27.46 12.23
N HIS A 182 11.18 -27.48 12.52
CA HIS A 182 11.90 -28.73 12.72
C HIS A 182 11.25 -29.43 13.92
N GLY A 183 10.48 -30.48 13.62
CA GLY A 183 10.06 -31.48 14.60
C GLY A 183 11.21 -32.38 15.00
#